data_AF-A0A480TSF7-F1
#
_entry.id   AF-A0A480TSF7-F1
#
_cell.length_a   1.000
_cell.length_b   1.000
_cell.length_c   1.000
_cell.angle_alpha   90.00
_cell.angle_beta   90.00
_cell.angle_gamma   90.00
#
_symmetry.space_group_name_H-M   'P 1'
#
loop_
_entity.id
_entity.type
_entity.pdbx_description
1 polymer ?
#
loop_
_entity_poly.entity_id
_entity_poly.type
_entity_poly.pdbx_seq_one_letter_code
_entity_poly.pdbx_strand_id
1 'polypeptide(L)'
;MSTRPPMRPPGSVPAVLMGFQPALALTGALCLQQNLGSSSPGKRQSKENTITINCVTFPHPDTMPEQQLLKPTEWSYCDYFWADKKDPQGNGTVAGFELLLQKQLKGKQMQKEMSEFVRERIKIEEEYAKNLAKLSQNSLAAQEEGSLGEAWAQVKKSLADEAEVHLKFSAKLHSEVEKPLMNFRENFKKDMKKCDHHIADLRKQLTSRYAAVEKARKALTERQRDLEMKTQQLEIKLSNKTEEDIKKARRKSTQAGDDLMRCVDLYNQAQSKWFEEMVTTTLELERLEVERVEMIRQHLCQYTQLRHETDMFNQSTVEPVDQLLRKVDPAKDRELWVREHKTGNIRPVDMEI
;
A
#
# COMPACT_ATOMS: atom_id res chain seq x y z
N MET A 1 24.36 15.73 29.29
CA MET A 1 23.12 16.53 29.15
C MET A 1 22.55 16.22 27.77
N SER A 2 21.51 15.40 27.69
CA SER A 2 20.92 14.96 26.42
C SER A 2 19.40 15.01 26.58
N THR A 3 18.75 15.90 25.84
CA THR A 3 17.32 16.17 25.89
C THR A 3 16.57 15.18 24.99
N ARG A 4 15.89 14.20 25.60
CA ARG A 4 14.90 13.34 24.94
C ARG A 4 13.66 14.17 24.54
N PRO A 5 13.09 14.00 23.34
CA PRO A 5 11.75 14.51 23.07
C PRO A 5 10.68 13.57 23.69
N PRO A 6 9.48 14.09 24.03
CA PRO A 6 8.46 13.33 24.74
C PRO A 6 7.74 12.34 23.81
N MET A 7 7.49 11.14 24.34
CA MET A 7 6.63 10.12 23.74
C MET A 7 5.17 10.62 23.70
N ARG A 8 4.57 10.60 22.51
CA ARG A 8 3.15 10.92 22.30
C ARG A 8 2.31 9.70 22.76
N PRO A 9 1.21 9.88 23.52
CA PRO A 9 0.35 8.76 23.92
C PRO A 9 -0.44 8.23 22.70
N PRO A 10 -0.90 6.97 22.72
CA PRO A 10 -1.71 6.41 21.64
C PRO A 10 -3.03 7.18 21.56
N GLY A 11 -3.17 7.95 20.48
CA GLY A 11 -4.34 8.76 20.20
C GLY A 11 -5.57 7.90 19.98
N SER A 12 -6.57 8.13 20.82
CA SER A 12 -7.97 7.73 20.68
C SER A 12 -8.48 7.90 19.24
N VAL A 13 -9.16 6.86 18.76
CA VAL A 13 -9.99 6.86 17.55
C VAL A 13 -10.90 8.09 17.56
N PRO A 14 -10.93 8.93 16.51
CA PRO A 14 -11.88 10.03 16.47
C PRO A 14 -13.29 9.46 16.37
N ALA A 15 -14.13 9.81 17.34
CA ALA A 15 -15.57 9.66 17.27
C ALA A 15 -16.12 10.64 16.22
N VAL A 16 -15.92 10.35 14.94
CA VAL A 16 -16.51 11.07 13.80
C VAL A 16 -17.32 10.08 12.98
N LEU A 17 -18.31 9.45 13.63
CA LEU A 17 -19.29 8.57 12.98
C LEU A 17 -20.68 8.64 13.63
N MET A 18 -20.97 9.69 14.41
CA MET A 18 -22.30 9.94 14.99
C MET A 18 -22.81 11.37 14.70
N GLY A 19 -22.54 11.89 13.50
CA GLY A 19 -22.97 13.25 13.14
C GLY A 19 -23.39 13.46 11.70
N PHE A 20 -23.36 12.44 10.84
CA PHE A 20 -23.85 12.57 9.47
C PHE A 20 -25.16 11.79 9.35
N GLN A 21 -26.27 12.49 9.62
CA GLN A 21 -27.52 12.14 8.96
C GLN A 21 -27.27 12.23 7.45
N PRO A 22 -27.59 11.20 6.65
CA PRO A 22 -27.61 11.35 5.21
C PRO A 22 -28.74 12.31 4.89
N ALA A 23 -28.43 13.60 4.79
CA ALA A 23 -29.30 14.61 4.20
C ALA A 23 -29.31 14.41 2.69
N LEU A 24 -29.87 13.29 2.27
CA LEU A 24 -30.31 13.01 0.90
C LEU A 24 -31.50 12.04 0.96
N ALA A 25 -32.47 12.39 1.81
CA ALA A 25 -33.86 12.11 1.49
C ALA A 25 -34.25 13.02 0.31
N LEU A 26 -33.78 12.67 -0.90
CA LEU A 26 -34.53 13.01 -2.10
C LEU A 26 -35.75 12.09 -2.11
N THR A 27 -36.70 12.39 -1.21
CA THR A 27 -38.11 12.07 -1.45
C THR A 27 -38.52 12.88 -2.67
N GLY A 28 -38.21 12.36 -3.85
CA GLY A 28 -38.96 12.61 -5.07
C GLY A 28 -40.32 11.95 -4.91
N ALA A 29 -41.10 12.37 -3.91
CA ALA A 29 -42.53 12.21 -3.91
C ALA A 29 -43.00 13.02 -5.12
N LEU A 30 -43.23 12.34 -6.23
CA LEU A 30 -44.14 12.84 -7.26
C LEU A 30 -45.49 12.98 -6.59
N CYS A 31 -45.69 14.14 -5.95
CA CYS A 31 -46.97 14.60 -5.51
C CYS A 31 -47.81 14.74 -6.79
N LEU A 32 -48.66 13.76 -7.05
CA LEU A 32 -49.79 13.89 -7.96
C LEU A 32 -50.75 14.93 -7.34
N GLN A 33 -50.38 16.21 -7.41
CA GLN A 33 -51.32 17.28 -7.21
C GLN A 33 -52.31 17.25 -8.37
N GLN A 34 -53.54 16.90 -8.05
CA GLN A 34 -54.71 17.19 -8.87
C GLN A 34 -54.73 18.70 -9.14
N ASN A 35 -54.41 19.09 -10.36
CA ASN A 35 -54.77 20.40 -10.88
C ASN A 35 -55.78 20.20 -12.01
N LEU A 36 -57.05 20.43 -11.67
CA LEU A 36 -58.09 20.77 -12.62
C LEU A 36 -57.72 22.15 -13.20
N GLY A 37 -57.24 22.18 -14.43
CA GLY A 37 -56.87 23.43 -15.09
C GLY A 37 -56.32 23.19 -16.49
N SER A 38 -57.13 23.52 -17.49
CA SER A 38 -56.87 23.40 -18.92
C SER A 38 -55.65 24.19 -19.39
N SER A 39 -54.67 23.52 -20.01
CA SER A 39 -53.81 24.09 -21.07
C SER A 39 -52.97 22.98 -21.75
N SER A 40 -52.82 23.08 -23.07
CA SER A 40 -52.21 22.14 -24.04
C SER A 40 -50.85 21.51 -23.68
N PRO A 41 -50.49 20.35 -24.30
CA PRO A 41 -49.35 19.53 -23.88
C PRO A 41 -48.04 20.00 -24.53
N GLY A 42 -47.35 20.95 -23.91
CA GLY A 42 -45.91 21.11 -24.13
C GLY A 42 -45.15 20.09 -23.31
N LYS A 43 -44.39 19.18 -23.94
CA LYS A 43 -43.46 18.25 -23.26
C LYS A 43 -42.50 19.05 -22.37
N ARG A 44 -42.81 19.20 -21.08
CA ARG A 44 -41.81 19.57 -20.07
C ARG A 44 -40.82 18.40 -20.00
N GLN A 45 -39.67 18.52 -20.67
CA GLN A 45 -38.53 17.66 -20.39
C GLN A 45 -38.14 17.91 -18.93
N SER A 46 -38.49 16.95 -18.07
CA SER A 46 -37.93 16.85 -16.72
C SER A 46 -36.41 16.81 -16.85
N LYS A 47 -35.70 17.87 -16.45
CA LYS A 47 -34.23 17.83 -16.37
C LYS A 47 -33.83 16.70 -15.44
N GLU A 48 -33.04 15.75 -15.92
CA GLU A 48 -32.51 14.67 -15.09
C GLU A 48 -31.41 15.25 -14.18
N ASN A 49 -31.64 15.21 -12.87
CA ASN A 49 -30.72 15.80 -11.89
C ASN A 49 -29.52 14.89 -11.55
N THR A 50 -29.50 13.67 -12.08
CA THR A 50 -28.51 12.63 -11.77
C THR A 50 -28.13 11.87 -13.03
N ILE A 51 -26.91 11.34 -13.08
CA ILE A 51 -26.43 10.45 -14.13
C ILE A 51 -26.04 9.10 -13.52
N THR A 52 -26.36 7.99 -14.19
CA THR A 52 -25.93 6.66 -13.74
C THR A 52 -24.92 6.08 -14.72
N ILE A 53 -23.72 5.77 -14.23
CA ILE A 53 -22.62 5.20 -14.99
C ILE A 53 -22.18 3.92 -14.29
N ASN A 54 -22.11 2.80 -15.02
CA ASN A 54 -21.72 1.50 -14.47
C ASN A 54 -22.47 1.16 -13.16
N CYS A 55 -23.78 1.37 -13.19
CA CYS A 55 -24.72 1.11 -12.08
C CYS A 55 -24.51 1.96 -10.81
N VAL A 56 -23.64 2.99 -10.83
CA VAL A 56 -23.51 3.99 -9.76
C VAL A 56 -24.12 5.31 -10.20
N THR A 57 -24.94 5.91 -9.35
CA THR A 57 -25.54 7.22 -9.60
C THR A 57 -24.66 8.34 -9.05
N PHE A 58 -24.37 9.32 -9.89
CA PHE A 58 -23.66 10.55 -9.57
C PHE A 58 -24.57 11.77 -9.81
N PRO A 59 -24.29 12.93 -9.19
CA PRO A 59 -24.92 14.19 -9.57
C PRO A 59 -24.69 14.50 -11.06
N HIS A 60 -25.69 15.07 -11.73
CA HIS A 60 -25.50 15.52 -13.11
C HIS A 60 -24.55 16.75 -13.12
N PRO A 61 -23.54 16.81 -14.01
CA PRO A 61 -22.54 17.90 -14.01
C PRO A 61 -23.16 19.30 -14.10
N ASP A 62 -24.20 19.46 -14.93
CA ASP A 62 -24.87 20.75 -15.15
C ASP A 62 -25.71 21.25 -13.97
N THR A 63 -26.04 20.37 -13.01
CA THR A 63 -26.85 20.71 -11.83
C THR A 63 -26.14 20.37 -10.52
N MET A 64 -24.82 20.13 -10.58
CA MET A 64 -24.01 19.69 -9.45
C MET A 64 -23.97 20.78 -8.36
N PRO A 65 -24.57 20.56 -7.17
CA PRO A 65 -24.27 21.41 -6.03
C PRO A 65 -22.82 21.18 -5.59
N GLU A 66 -22.17 22.18 -4.98
CA GLU A 66 -20.84 22.01 -4.41
C GLU A 66 -20.84 20.81 -3.45
N GLN A 67 -20.14 19.73 -3.83
CA GLN A 67 -19.97 18.54 -3.00
C GLN A 67 -18.63 18.63 -2.31
N GLN A 68 -18.65 18.79 -0.98
CA GLN A 68 -17.43 18.78 -0.17
C GLN A 68 -16.81 17.38 -0.16
N LEU A 69 -15.48 17.33 -0.23
CA LEU A 69 -14.70 16.10 -0.06
C LEU A 69 -14.84 15.59 1.37
N LEU A 70 -14.74 14.27 1.56
CA LEU A 70 -14.74 13.65 2.88
C LEU A 70 -13.50 14.07 3.68
N LYS A 71 -12.34 14.17 3.02
CA LYS A 71 -11.09 14.66 3.62
C LYS A 71 -10.52 15.82 2.78
N PRO A 72 -10.99 17.07 2.99
CA PRO A 72 -10.77 18.19 2.06
C PRO A 72 -9.32 18.67 1.93
N THR A 73 -8.45 18.34 2.88
CA THR A 73 -7.04 18.73 2.87
C THR A 73 -6.11 17.59 2.45
N GLU A 74 -6.65 16.39 2.19
CA GLU A 74 -5.87 15.18 1.94
C GLU A 74 -6.29 14.53 0.62
N TRP A 75 -5.32 13.98 -0.10
CA TRP A 75 -5.60 13.19 -1.30
C TRP A 75 -5.99 11.77 -0.92
N SER A 76 -7.16 11.62 -0.29
CA SER A 76 -7.56 10.36 0.32
C SER A 76 -8.13 9.35 -0.68
N TYR A 77 -7.88 8.07 -0.44
CA TYR A 77 -8.45 6.99 -1.26
C TYR A 77 -9.98 6.99 -1.27
N CYS A 78 -10.63 7.49 -0.21
CA CYS A 78 -12.09 7.56 -0.15
C CYS A 78 -12.69 8.70 -0.99
N ASP A 79 -11.90 9.60 -1.57
CA ASP A 79 -12.42 10.75 -2.31
C ASP A 79 -12.28 10.60 -3.83
N TYR A 80 -11.27 9.87 -4.31
CA TYR A 80 -10.86 9.93 -5.72
C TYR A 80 -11.02 8.63 -6.52
N PHE A 81 -11.60 7.57 -5.94
CA PHE A 81 -11.67 6.23 -6.55
C PHE A 81 -13.10 5.70 -6.73
N TRP A 82 -14.06 6.60 -6.98
CA TRP A 82 -15.47 6.27 -7.16
C TRP A 82 -15.85 5.84 -8.59
N ALA A 83 -15.33 6.54 -9.59
CA ALA A 83 -15.61 6.24 -10.99
C ALA A 83 -14.72 5.11 -11.51
N ASP A 84 -15.27 4.26 -12.37
CA ASP A 84 -14.48 3.24 -13.05
C ASP A 84 -13.59 3.89 -14.11
N LYS A 85 -12.33 3.48 -14.18
CA LYS A 85 -11.35 3.95 -15.15
C LYS A 85 -11.55 3.22 -16.47
N LYS A 86 -11.58 3.96 -17.59
CA LYS A 86 -11.56 3.36 -18.93
C LYS A 86 -10.18 2.79 -19.24
N ASP A 87 -10.15 1.60 -19.81
CA ASP A 87 -8.93 0.99 -20.33
C ASP A 87 -8.46 1.79 -21.56
N PRO A 88 -7.20 2.30 -21.59
CA PRO A 88 -6.68 3.00 -22.76
C PRO A 88 -6.59 2.14 -24.04
N GLN A 89 -6.51 0.81 -23.89
CA GLN A 89 -6.26 -0.12 -25.01
C GLN A 89 -7.48 -0.97 -25.40
N GLY A 90 -8.63 -0.76 -24.75
CA GLY A 90 -9.84 -1.54 -25.03
C GLY A 90 -11.13 -0.87 -24.57
N ASN A 91 -12.27 -1.51 -24.88
CA ASN A 91 -13.59 -1.04 -24.44
C ASN A 91 -13.92 -1.43 -22.98
N GLY A 92 -12.94 -1.91 -22.21
CA GLY A 92 -13.11 -2.33 -20.83
C GLY A 92 -13.14 -1.16 -19.84
N THR A 93 -13.75 -1.38 -18.68
CA THR A 93 -13.65 -0.48 -17.52
C THR A 93 -13.12 -1.24 -16.32
N VAL A 94 -12.27 -0.60 -15.54
CA VAL A 94 -11.67 -1.14 -14.31
C VAL A 94 -12.15 -0.32 -13.14
N ALA A 95 -12.70 -0.97 -12.11
CA ALA A 95 -13.18 -0.27 -10.92
C ALA A 95 -12.06 0.53 -10.24
N GLY A 96 -12.38 1.71 -9.72
CA GLY A 96 -11.41 2.53 -8.98
C GLY A 96 -10.76 1.77 -7.81
N PHE A 97 -11.54 0.93 -7.12
CA PHE A 97 -11.06 0.07 -6.04
C PHE A 97 -9.97 -0.92 -6.48
N GLU A 98 -10.08 -1.48 -7.69
CA GLU A 98 -9.12 -2.44 -8.22
C GLU A 98 -7.73 -1.81 -8.41
N LEU A 99 -7.68 -0.52 -8.76
CA LEU A 99 -6.41 0.22 -8.84
C LEU A 99 -5.74 0.33 -7.47
N LEU A 100 -6.52 0.51 -6.39
CA LEU A 100 -6.01 0.56 -5.03
C LEU A 100 -5.47 -0.82 -4.61
N LEU A 101 -6.17 -1.90 -4.92
CA LEU A 101 -5.69 -3.26 -4.66
C LEU A 101 -4.39 -3.56 -5.41
N GLN A 102 -4.30 -3.18 -6.68
CA GLN A 102 -3.07 -3.32 -7.46
C GLN A 102 -1.92 -2.52 -6.84
N LYS A 103 -2.19 -1.31 -6.33
CA LYS A 103 -1.19 -0.51 -5.59
C LYS A 103 -0.70 -1.21 -4.33
N GLN A 104 -1.60 -1.85 -3.57
CA GLN A 104 -1.23 -2.62 -2.38
C GLN A 104 -0.37 -3.83 -2.72
N LEU A 105 -0.78 -4.62 -3.71
CA LEU A 105 -0.03 -5.80 -4.17
C LEU A 105 1.36 -5.42 -4.70
N LYS A 106 1.44 -4.34 -5.49
CA LYS A 106 2.72 -3.78 -5.94
C LYS A 106 3.58 -3.32 -4.76
N GLY A 107 3.00 -2.65 -3.77
CA GLY A 107 3.69 -2.26 -2.54
C GLY A 107 4.34 -3.44 -1.82
N LYS A 108 3.61 -4.56 -1.68
CA LYS A 108 4.15 -5.80 -1.09
C LYS A 108 5.24 -6.44 -1.97
N GLN A 109 5.10 -6.36 -3.30
CA GLN A 109 6.12 -6.88 -4.23
C GLN A 109 7.42 -6.07 -4.14
N MET A 110 7.36 -4.73 -4.11
CA MET A 110 8.55 -3.87 -3.96
C MET A 110 9.27 -4.13 -2.63
N GLN A 111 8.52 -4.33 -1.54
CA GLN A 111 9.09 -4.70 -0.25
C GLN A 111 9.85 -6.04 -0.31
N LYS A 112 9.32 -7.03 -1.03
CA LYS A 112 9.99 -8.32 -1.24
C LYS A 112 11.29 -8.15 -2.03
N GLU A 113 11.27 -7.38 -3.12
CA GLU A 113 12.47 -7.09 -3.93
C GLU A 113 13.54 -6.33 -3.13
N MET A 114 13.15 -5.41 -2.25
CA MET A 114 14.08 -4.75 -1.32
C MET A 114 14.75 -5.76 -0.37
N SER A 115 13.99 -6.73 0.15
CA SER A 115 14.55 -7.80 0.98
C SER A 115 15.53 -8.68 0.19
N GLU A 116 15.20 -9.03 -1.06
CA GLU A 116 16.09 -9.80 -1.94
C GLU A 116 17.38 -9.03 -2.24
N PHE A 117 17.31 -7.71 -2.43
CA PHE A 117 18.49 -6.87 -2.57
C PHE A 117 19.40 -6.92 -1.32
N VAL A 118 18.81 -6.82 -0.11
CA VAL A 118 19.58 -6.94 1.14
C VAL A 118 20.21 -8.34 1.26
N ARG A 119 19.52 -9.39 0.79
CA ARG A 119 20.08 -10.75 0.73
C ARG A 119 21.31 -10.85 -0.16
N GLU A 120 21.31 -10.22 -1.33
CA GLU A 120 22.51 -10.18 -2.17
C GLU A 120 23.63 -9.38 -1.51
N ARG A 121 23.32 -8.28 -0.81
CA ARG A 121 24.31 -7.56 0.00
C ARG A 121 24.91 -8.45 1.10
N ILE A 122 24.09 -9.26 1.80
CA ILE A 122 24.56 -10.20 2.82
C ILE A 122 25.56 -11.19 2.23
N LYS A 123 25.27 -11.78 1.06
CA LYS A 123 26.20 -12.71 0.40
C LYS A 123 27.54 -12.07 0.05
N ILE A 124 27.53 -10.82 -0.40
CA ILE A 124 28.75 -10.06 -0.70
C ILE A 124 29.60 -9.90 0.58
N GLU A 125 28.97 -9.54 1.70
CA GLU A 125 29.66 -9.39 2.98
C GLU A 125 30.22 -10.71 3.50
N GLU A 126 29.47 -11.82 3.35
CA GLU A 126 29.93 -13.16 3.73
C GLU A 126 31.14 -13.61 2.90
N GLU A 127 31.13 -13.35 1.59
CA GLU A 127 32.26 -13.68 0.72
C GLU A 127 33.49 -12.81 1.03
N TYR A 128 33.28 -11.52 1.29
CA TYR A 128 34.35 -10.61 1.70
C TYR A 128 34.99 -11.06 3.02
N ALA A 129 34.19 -11.32 4.05
CA ALA A 129 34.66 -11.84 5.33
C ALA A 129 35.41 -13.18 5.18
N LYS A 130 34.90 -14.09 4.34
CA LYS A 130 35.57 -15.37 4.05
C LYS A 130 36.95 -15.17 3.43
N ASN A 131 37.09 -14.23 2.49
CA ASN A 131 38.37 -13.95 1.84
C ASN A 131 39.36 -13.29 2.81
N LEU A 132 38.92 -12.36 3.65
CA LEU A 132 39.74 -11.78 4.72
C LEU A 132 40.22 -12.84 5.71
N ALA A 133 39.31 -13.70 6.19
CA ALA A 133 39.65 -14.79 7.09
C ALA A 133 40.68 -15.74 6.47
N LYS A 134 40.51 -16.11 5.20
CA LYS A 134 41.49 -16.95 4.49
C LYS A 134 42.86 -16.26 4.38
N LEU A 135 42.89 -14.97 4.04
CA LEU A 135 44.13 -14.21 3.92
C LEU A 135 44.85 -14.03 5.26
N SER A 136 44.11 -13.86 6.36
CA SER A 136 44.65 -13.75 7.72
C SER A 136 45.50 -14.96 8.15
N GLN A 137 45.19 -16.15 7.62
CA GLN A 137 45.88 -17.40 7.93
C GLN A 137 47.09 -17.67 7.04
N ASN A 138 47.46 -16.75 6.16
CA ASN A 138 48.56 -16.93 5.24
C ASN A 138 49.92 -16.94 5.98
N SER A 139 50.82 -17.85 5.57
CA SER A 139 52.18 -18.00 6.12
C SER A 139 53.21 -17.05 5.50
N LEU A 140 52.80 -16.14 4.60
CA LEU A 140 53.68 -15.12 4.05
C LEU A 140 54.40 -14.33 5.16
N ALA A 141 55.72 -14.21 4.99
CA ALA A 141 56.64 -13.56 5.92
C ALA A 141 56.48 -14.01 7.39
N ALA A 142 56.07 -15.27 7.62
CA ALA A 142 55.99 -15.83 8.97
C ALA A 142 57.36 -16.09 9.63
N GLN A 143 58.44 -15.99 8.85
CA GLN A 143 59.82 -16.09 9.34
C GLN A 143 60.42 -14.73 9.73
N GLU A 144 59.66 -13.63 9.61
CA GLU A 144 60.10 -12.35 10.15
C GLU A 144 60.09 -12.42 11.68
N GLU A 145 61.19 -12.02 12.31
CA GLU A 145 61.43 -12.19 13.75
C GLU A 145 61.45 -10.84 14.48
N GLY A 146 61.63 -10.88 15.80
CA GLY A 146 61.73 -9.69 16.64
C GLY A 146 60.45 -8.86 16.67
N SER A 147 60.61 -7.60 17.07
CA SER A 147 59.49 -6.65 17.20
C SER A 147 58.81 -6.35 15.87
N LEU A 148 59.54 -6.37 14.75
CA LEU A 148 58.96 -6.25 13.41
C LEU A 148 58.07 -7.46 13.05
N GLY A 149 58.54 -8.67 13.34
CA GLY A 149 57.78 -9.91 13.14
C GLY A 149 56.48 -9.95 13.94
N GLU A 150 56.52 -9.52 15.21
CA GLU A 150 55.32 -9.38 16.05
C GLU A 150 54.30 -8.39 15.46
N ALA A 151 54.76 -7.23 14.98
CA ALA A 151 53.90 -6.25 14.33
C ALA A 151 53.27 -6.81 13.04
N TRP A 152 54.05 -7.51 12.21
CA TRP A 152 53.53 -8.18 11.01
C TRP A 152 52.50 -9.27 11.34
N ALA A 153 52.74 -10.08 12.37
CA ALA A 153 51.77 -11.07 12.84
C ALA A 153 50.45 -10.42 13.27
N GLN A 154 50.51 -9.24 13.91
CA GLN A 154 49.32 -8.50 14.31
C GLN A 154 48.57 -7.88 13.12
N VAL A 155 49.24 -7.46 12.05
CA VAL A 155 48.57 -7.07 10.79
C VAL A 155 47.77 -8.25 10.24
N LYS A 156 48.35 -9.46 10.20
CA LYS A 156 47.61 -10.64 9.74
C LYS A 156 46.42 -10.96 10.66
N LYS A 157 46.58 -10.79 11.97
CA LYS A 157 45.48 -10.96 12.94
C LYS A 157 44.38 -9.93 12.76
N SER A 158 44.69 -8.65 12.51
CA SER A 158 43.67 -7.62 12.32
C SER A 158 42.75 -7.93 11.14
N LEU A 159 43.25 -8.57 10.07
CA LEU A 159 42.41 -9.07 8.97
C LEU A 159 41.39 -10.14 9.42
N ALA A 160 41.73 -10.97 10.42
CA ALA A 160 40.78 -11.92 11.01
C ALA A 160 39.70 -11.18 11.84
N ASP A 161 40.11 -10.15 12.58
CA ASP A 161 39.20 -9.32 13.36
C ASP A 161 38.24 -8.53 12.44
N GLU A 162 38.74 -7.98 11.32
CA GLU A 162 37.93 -7.35 10.25
C GLU A 162 36.93 -8.35 9.64
N ALA A 163 37.37 -9.58 9.36
CA ALA A 163 36.47 -10.63 8.88
C ALA A 163 35.32 -10.90 9.85
N GLU A 164 35.60 -10.93 11.17
CA GLU A 164 34.56 -11.12 12.19
C GLU A 164 33.60 -9.93 12.26
N VAL A 165 34.09 -8.69 12.12
CA VAL A 165 33.25 -7.48 12.07
C VAL A 165 32.26 -7.56 10.89
N HIS A 166 32.74 -7.89 9.69
CA HIS A 166 31.90 -8.00 8.50
C HIS A 166 30.92 -9.19 8.56
N LEU A 167 31.32 -10.31 9.15
CA LEU A 167 30.43 -11.45 9.36
C LEU A 167 29.32 -11.15 10.37
N LYS A 168 29.62 -10.41 11.46
CA LYS A 168 28.60 -9.94 12.40
C LYS A 168 27.65 -8.95 11.73
N PHE A 169 28.16 -8.08 10.87
CA PHE A 169 27.35 -7.14 10.10
C PHE A 169 26.37 -7.88 9.19
N SER A 170 26.81 -8.88 8.44
CA SER A 170 25.94 -9.67 7.55
C SER A 170 24.84 -10.39 8.33
N ALA A 171 25.16 -10.95 9.51
CA ALA A 171 24.18 -11.57 10.40
C ALA A 171 23.13 -10.57 10.91
N LYS A 172 23.54 -9.35 11.30
CA LYS A 172 22.61 -8.29 11.70
C LYS A 172 21.75 -7.79 10.54
N LEU A 173 22.31 -7.65 9.34
CA LEU A 173 21.52 -7.33 8.14
C LEU A 173 20.41 -8.37 7.91
N HIS A 174 20.71 -9.65 8.10
CA HIS A 174 19.72 -10.70 7.95
C HIS A 174 18.59 -10.58 8.98
N SER A 175 18.93 -10.50 10.26
CA SER A 175 17.95 -10.53 11.36
C SER A 175 17.17 -9.22 11.53
N GLU A 176 17.81 -8.08 11.31
CA GLU A 176 17.26 -6.75 11.63
C GLU A 176 16.74 -5.99 10.42
N VAL A 177 17.03 -6.42 9.18
CA VAL A 177 16.60 -5.71 7.96
C VAL A 177 15.92 -6.66 6.97
N GLU A 178 16.61 -7.69 6.49
CA GLU A 178 16.10 -8.58 5.44
C GLU A 178 14.85 -9.34 5.89
N LYS A 179 14.94 -10.03 7.03
CA LYS A 179 13.84 -10.86 7.54
C LYS A 179 12.58 -10.05 7.92
N PRO A 180 12.67 -8.89 8.62
CA PRO A 180 11.51 -8.04 8.85
C PRO A 180 10.86 -7.54 7.55
N LEU A 181 11.65 -7.16 6.55
CA LEU A 181 11.13 -6.76 5.24
C LEU A 181 10.43 -7.92 4.53
N MET A 182 10.97 -9.14 4.56
CA MET A 182 10.33 -10.29 3.91
C MET A 182 8.98 -10.65 4.58
N ASN A 183 9.01 -10.77 5.91
CA ASN A 183 7.94 -11.41 6.69
C ASN A 183 6.84 -10.44 7.13
N PHE A 184 6.99 -9.13 6.90
CA PHE A 184 5.93 -8.17 7.22
C PHE A 184 4.65 -8.48 6.43
N ARG A 185 3.59 -8.89 7.13
CA ARG A 185 2.26 -9.26 6.58
C ARG A 185 2.32 -10.40 5.54
N GLU A 186 2.67 -11.61 5.97
CA GLU A 186 2.76 -12.78 5.08
C GLU A 186 1.42 -13.16 4.40
N ASN A 187 0.30 -12.99 5.10
CA ASN A 187 -1.04 -13.31 4.59
C ASN A 187 -1.67 -12.22 3.70
N PHE A 188 -0.94 -11.14 3.42
CA PHE A 188 -1.48 -9.94 2.78
C PHE A 188 -2.16 -10.21 1.43
N LYS A 189 -1.61 -11.08 0.59
CA LYS A 189 -2.22 -11.43 -0.70
C LYS A 189 -3.60 -12.08 -0.54
N LYS A 190 -3.78 -12.91 0.50
CA LYS A 190 -5.05 -13.56 0.81
C LYS A 190 -6.06 -12.53 1.33
N ASP A 191 -5.61 -11.63 2.20
CA ASP A 191 -6.45 -10.56 2.76
C ASP A 191 -6.94 -9.60 1.67
N MET A 192 -6.07 -9.21 0.74
CA MET A 192 -6.46 -8.38 -0.42
C MET A 192 -7.48 -9.07 -1.33
N LYS A 193 -7.36 -10.39 -1.56
CA LYS A 193 -8.38 -11.15 -2.32
C LYS A 193 -9.73 -11.20 -1.60
N LYS A 194 -9.72 -11.35 -0.27
CA LYS A 194 -10.95 -11.33 0.52
C LYS A 194 -11.62 -9.95 0.46
N CYS A 195 -10.80 -8.90 0.54
CA CYS A 195 -11.21 -7.51 0.42
C CYS A 195 -11.84 -7.20 -0.95
N ASP A 196 -11.18 -7.62 -2.02
CA ASP A 196 -11.68 -7.55 -3.40
C ASP A 196 -13.05 -8.22 -3.54
N HIS A 197 -13.15 -9.48 -3.11
CA HIS A 197 -14.39 -10.25 -3.23
C HIS A 197 -15.57 -9.58 -2.50
N HIS A 198 -15.33 -9.04 -1.30
CA HIS A 198 -16.34 -8.34 -0.53
C HIS A 198 -16.91 -7.12 -1.27
N ILE A 199 -16.04 -6.25 -1.80
CA ILE A 199 -16.48 -5.06 -2.55
C ILE A 199 -17.11 -5.45 -3.90
N ALA A 200 -16.57 -6.45 -4.58
CA ALA A 200 -17.10 -6.97 -5.83
C ALA A 200 -18.53 -7.55 -5.66
N ASP A 201 -18.79 -8.27 -4.57
CA ASP A 201 -20.11 -8.81 -4.26
C ASP A 201 -21.14 -7.71 -3.99
N LEU A 202 -20.74 -6.62 -3.32
CA LEU A 202 -21.60 -5.44 -3.13
C LEU A 202 -21.89 -4.74 -4.47
N ARG A 203 -20.89 -4.59 -5.35
CA ARG A 203 -21.09 -4.06 -6.71
C ARG A 203 -22.03 -4.95 -7.53
N LYS A 204 -21.91 -6.27 -7.42
CA LYS A 204 -22.81 -7.23 -8.09
C LYS A 204 -24.26 -7.09 -7.59
N GLN A 205 -24.46 -6.92 -6.28
CA GLN A 205 -25.78 -6.64 -5.71
C GLN A 205 -26.35 -5.33 -6.25
N LEU A 206 -25.52 -4.28 -6.33
CA LEU A 206 -25.91 -2.98 -6.89
C LEU A 206 -26.34 -3.09 -8.37
N THR A 207 -25.56 -3.79 -9.20
CA THR A 207 -25.90 -4.08 -10.61
C THR A 207 -27.22 -4.83 -10.73
N SER A 208 -27.48 -5.82 -9.85
CA SER A 208 -28.75 -6.54 -9.83
C SER A 208 -29.93 -5.64 -9.48
N ARG A 209 -29.78 -4.74 -8.50
CA ARG A 209 -30.81 -3.75 -8.15
C ARG A 209 -31.06 -2.76 -9.28
N TYR A 210 -30.01 -2.28 -9.94
CA TYR A 210 -30.12 -1.40 -11.10
C TYR A 210 -30.93 -2.06 -12.24
N ALA A 211 -30.64 -3.33 -12.56
CA ALA A 211 -31.41 -4.07 -13.57
C ALA A 211 -32.90 -4.22 -13.19
N ALA A 212 -33.21 -4.37 -11.89
CA ALA A 212 -34.59 -4.41 -11.40
C ALA A 212 -35.31 -3.06 -11.54
N VAL A 213 -34.61 -1.95 -11.29
CA VAL A 213 -35.13 -0.58 -11.53
C VAL A 213 -35.44 -0.39 -13.01
N GLU A 214 -34.52 -0.73 -13.90
CA GLU A 214 -34.73 -0.56 -15.34
C GLU A 214 -35.88 -1.42 -15.87
N LYS A 215 -36.02 -2.65 -15.36
CA LYS A 215 -37.17 -3.51 -15.67
C LYS A 215 -38.49 -2.89 -15.18
N ALA A 216 -38.53 -2.36 -13.96
CA ALA A 216 -39.72 -1.72 -13.41
C ALA A 216 -40.07 -0.42 -14.15
N ARG A 217 -39.08 0.37 -14.56
CA ARG A 217 -39.24 1.59 -15.36
C ARG A 217 -39.84 1.27 -16.73
N LYS A 218 -39.33 0.24 -17.40
CA LYS A 218 -39.91 -0.26 -18.66
C LYS A 218 -41.35 -0.72 -18.48
N ALA A 219 -41.64 -1.50 -17.43
CA ALA A 219 -42.99 -1.97 -17.13
C ALA A 219 -43.96 -0.80 -16.86
N LEU A 220 -43.54 0.21 -16.10
CA LEU A 220 -44.34 1.42 -15.88
C LEU A 220 -44.64 2.13 -17.20
N THR A 221 -43.63 2.30 -18.06
CA THR A 221 -43.78 2.95 -19.37
C THR A 221 -44.79 2.19 -20.26
N GLU A 222 -44.73 0.85 -20.27
CA GLU A 222 -45.69 0.00 -20.98
C GLU A 222 -47.11 0.12 -20.42
N ARG A 223 -47.28 0.17 -19.09
CA ARG A 223 -48.60 0.33 -18.46
C ARG A 223 -49.19 1.73 -18.63
N GLN A 224 -48.36 2.77 -18.67
CA GLN A 224 -48.79 4.13 -19.00
C GLN A 224 -49.29 4.22 -20.44
N ARG A 225 -48.58 3.61 -21.40
CA ARG A 225 -49.04 3.52 -22.80
C ARG A 225 -50.34 2.74 -22.95
N ASP A 226 -50.51 1.61 -22.25
CA ASP A 226 -51.77 0.85 -22.24
C ASP A 226 -52.94 1.67 -21.69
N LEU A 227 -52.71 2.44 -20.61
CA LEU A 227 -53.71 3.34 -20.05
C LEU A 227 -54.06 4.47 -21.02
N GLU A 228 -53.07 5.08 -21.68
CA GLU A 228 -53.28 6.13 -22.68
C GLU A 228 -54.11 5.63 -23.87
N MET A 229 -53.76 4.48 -24.45
CA MET A 229 -54.51 3.87 -25.55
C MET A 229 -55.97 3.55 -25.16
N LYS A 230 -56.20 3.00 -23.97
CA LYS A 230 -57.56 2.71 -23.48
C LYS A 230 -58.37 3.97 -23.22
N THR A 231 -57.71 5.04 -22.78
CA THR A 231 -58.35 6.36 -22.60
C THR A 231 -58.78 6.94 -23.95
N GLN A 232 -57.93 6.86 -24.98
CA GLN A 232 -58.28 7.26 -26.34
C GLN A 232 -59.43 6.41 -26.93
N GLN A 233 -59.50 5.11 -26.60
CA GLN A 233 -60.59 4.24 -27.05
C GLN A 233 -61.96 4.65 -26.49
N LEU A 234 -62.00 5.23 -25.27
CA LEU A 234 -63.23 5.76 -24.68
C LEU A 234 -63.76 6.98 -25.45
N GLU A 235 -62.87 7.84 -25.98
CA GLU A 235 -63.23 9.00 -26.79
C GLU A 235 -63.88 8.60 -28.12
N ILE A 236 -63.56 7.41 -28.64
CA ILE A 236 -64.09 6.87 -29.91
C ILE A 236 -65.37 6.04 -29.70
N LYS A 237 -65.44 5.25 -28.61
CA LYS A 237 -66.59 4.38 -28.34
C LYS A 237 -66.86 4.24 -26.84
N LEU A 238 -67.86 4.98 -26.36
CA LEU A 238 -68.37 4.91 -24.99
C LEU A 238 -69.12 3.59 -24.76
N SER A 239 -68.63 2.80 -23.80
CA SER A 239 -69.27 1.58 -23.33
C SER A 239 -68.84 1.31 -21.90
N ASN A 240 -69.75 0.78 -21.07
CA ASN A 240 -69.46 0.37 -19.68
C ASN A 240 -68.26 -0.58 -19.59
N LYS A 241 -68.01 -1.38 -20.64
CA LYS A 241 -66.82 -2.25 -20.71
C LYS A 241 -65.51 -1.46 -20.83
N THR A 242 -65.50 -0.39 -21.63
CA THR A 242 -64.33 0.48 -21.84
C THR A 242 -63.97 1.22 -20.56
N GLU A 243 -64.96 1.67 -19.79
CA GLU A 243 -64.74 2.31 -18.48
C GLU A 243 -64.08 1.39 -17.45
N GLU A 244 -64.54 0.13 -17.35
CA GLU A 244 -63.95 -0.86 -16.45
C GLU A 244 -62.51 -1.25 -16.88
N ASP A 245 -62.25 -1.35 -18.18
CA ASP A 245 -60.90 -1.63 -18.69
C ASP A 245 -59.91 -0.47 -18.41
N ILE A 246 -60.37 0.79 -18.43
CA ILE A 246 -59.57 1.96 -18.01
C ILE A 246 -59.28 1.92 -16.53
N LYS A 247 -60.29 1.65 -15.69
CA LYS A 247 -60.12 1.52 -14.24
C LYS A 247 -59.08 0.45 -13.89
N LYS A 248 -59.11 -0.69 -14.60
CA LYS A 248 -58.13 -1.77 -14.48
C LYS A 248 -56.74 -1.36 -14.96
N ALA A 249 -56.63 -0.68 -16.09
CA ALA A 249 -55.35 -0.18 -16.60
C ALA A 249 -54.72 0.87 -15.67
N ARG A 250 -55.54 1.77 -15.11
CA ARG A 250 -55.11 2.77 -14.13
C ARG A 250 -54.53 2.10 -12.88
N ARG A 251 -55.25 1.14 -12.28
CA ARG A 251 -54.74 0.36 -11.14
C ARG A 251 -53.41 -0.33 -11.45
N LYS A 252 -53.30 -0.93 -12.64
CA LYS A 252 -52.05 -1.58 -13.11
C LYS A 252 -50.89 -0.59 -13.31
N SER A 253 -51.16 0.63 -13.77
CA SER A 253 -50.15 1.67 -13.90
C SER A 253 -49.72 2.20 -12.53
N THR A 254 -50.65 2.41 -11.60
CA THR A 254 -50.35 2.82 -10.23
C THR A 254 -49.47 1.77 -9.54
N GLN A 255 -49.87 0.49 -9.62
CA GLN A 255 -49.08 -0.62 -9.06
C GLN A 255 -47.66 -0.68 -9.64
N ALA A 256 -47.49 -0.47 -10.95
CA ALA A 256 -46.17 -0.44 -11.58
C ALA A 256 -45.33 0.77 -11.10
N GLY A 257 -45.98 1.88 -10.72
CA GLY A 257 -45.34 3.02 -10.08
C GLY A 257 -44.84 2.68 -8.67
N ASP A 258 -45.68 2.04 -7.87
CA ASP A 258 -45.31 1.58 -6.51
C ASP A 258 -44.16 0.55 -6.57
N ASP A 259 -44.20 -0.37 -7.55
CA ASP A 259 -43.12 -1.33 -7.78
C ASP A 259 -41.80 -0.65 -8.19
N LEU A 260 -41.85 0.38 -9.03
CA LEU A 260 -40.68 1.16 -9.39
C LEU A 260 -40.11 1.89 -8.17
N MET A 261 -40.96 2.52 -7.36
CA MET A 261 -40.55 3.20 -6.13
C MET A 261 -39.83 2.22 -5.19
N ARG A 262 -40.40 1.04 -4.95
CA ARG A 262 -39.77 -0.01 -4.15
C ARG A 262 -38.43 -0.50 -4.74
N CYS A 263 -38.34 -0.66 -6.06
CA CYS A 263 -37.08 -1.04 -6.71
C CYS A 263 -36.00 0.03 -6.55
N VAL A 264 -36.37 1.32 -6.66
CA VAL A 264 -35.46 2.46 -6.45
C VAL A 264 -34.99 2.52 -4.99
N ASP A 265 -35.88 2.31 -4.02
CA ASP A 265 -35.51 2.28 -2.61
C ASP A 265 -34.48 1.18 -2.32
N LEU A 266 -34.69 -0.02 -2.86
CA LEU A 266 -33.76 -1.14 -2.71
C LEU A 266 -32.43 -0.90 -3.45
N TYR A 267 -32.44 -0.17 -4.56
CA TYR A 267 -31.23 0.26 -5.26
C TYR A 267 -30.44 1.26 -4.40
N ASN A 268 -31.11 2.29 -3.86
CA ASN A 268 -30.48 3.29 -3.00
C ASN A 268 -29.89 2.65 -1.74
N GLN A 269 -30.61 1.72 -1.10
CA GLN A 269 -30.08 0.98 0.06
C GLN A 269 -28.82 0.16 -0.29
N ALA A 270 -28.81 -0.52 -1.45
CA ALA A 270 -27.64 -1.25 -1.91
C ALA A 270 -26.46 -0.31 -2.22
N GLN A 271 -26.73 0.86 -2.80
CA GLN A 271 -25.71 1.86 -3.10
C GLN A 271 -25.12 2.47 -1.82
N SER A 272 -25.96 2.84 -0.84
CA SER A 272 -25.49 3.35 0.46
C SER A 272 -24.65 2.32 1.21
N LYS A 273 -25.07 1.05 1.22
CA LYS A 273 -24.27 -0.03 1.81
C LYS A 273 -22.91 -0.19 1.12
N TRP A 274 -22.89 -0.21 -0.21
CA TRP A 274 -21.64 -0.25 -0.97
C TRP A 274 -20.76 0.98 -0.69
N PHE A 275 -21.36 2.17 -0.62
CA PHE A 275 -20.66 3.41 -0.35
C PHE A 275 -19.96 3.39 1.01
N GLU A 276 -20.66 3.06 2.10
CA GLU A 276 -20.09 3.04 3.46
C GLU A 276 -18.95 2.01 3.58
N GLU A 277 -19.15 0.81 3.03
CA GLU A 277 -18.13 -0.24 2.99
C GLU A 277 -16.92 0.17 2.14
N MET A 278 -17.15 0.86 1.02
CA MET A 278 -16.08 1.39 0.16
C MET A 278 -15.28 2.48 0.87
N VAL A 279 -15.93 3.44 1.56
CA VAL A 279 -15.24 4.48 2.34
C VAL A 279 -14.35 3.85 3.41
N THR A 280 -14.93 2.98 4.24
CA THR A 280 -14.18 2.37 5.36
C THR A 280 -13.03 1.50 4.87
N THR A 281 -13.26 0.70 3.84
CA THR A 281 -12.23 -0.18 3.27
C THR A 281 -11.10 0.62 2.61
N THR A 282 -11.42 1.68 1.87
CA THR A 282 -10.40 2.53 1.23
C THR A 282 -9.55 3.31 2.23
N LEU A 283 -10.14 3.78 3.33
CA LEU A 283 -9.41 4.38 4.44
C LEU A 283 -8.47 3.37 5.13
N GLU A 284 -8.90 2.12 5.28
CA GLU A 284 -8.01 1.07 5.81
C GLU A 284 -6.86 0.77 4.84
N LEU A 285 -7.11 0.71 3.53
CA LEU A 285 -6.03 0.57 2.54
C LEU A 285 -5.03 1.73 2.58
N GLU A 286 -5.51 2.96 2.76
CA GLU A 286 -4.68 4.15 2.94
C GLU A 286 -3.79 4.02 4.19
N ARG A 287 -4.39 3.66 5.33
CA ARG A 287 -3.66 3.42 6.59
C ARG A 287 -2.59 2.34 6.44
N LEU A 288 -2.92 1.24 5.77
CA LEU A 288 -2.00 0.14 5.49
C LEU A 288 -0.81 0.57 4.63
N GLU A 289 -1.03 1.44 3.64
CA GLU A 289 0.05 1.95 2.81
C GLU A 289 0.98 2.88 3.60
N VAL A 290 0.42 3.74 4.46
CA VAL A 290 1.23 4.60 5.36
C VAL A 290 2.08 3.74 6.29
N GLU A 291 1.48 2.75 6.97
CA GLU A 291 2.18 1.82 7.86
C GLU A 291 3.31 1.09 7.13
N ARG A 292 3.08 0.66 5.88
CA ARG A 292 4.09 0.00 5.04
C ARG A 292 5.27 0.94 4.75
N VAL A 293 5.00 2.19 4.36
CA VAL A 293 6.04 3.18 4.04
C VAL A 293 6.87 3.51 5.30
N GLU A 294 6.22 3.71 6.44
CA GLU A 294 6.89 3.98 7.71
C GLU A 294 7.77 2.81 8.16
N MET A 295 7.26 1.58 8.05
CA MET A 295 8.01 0.36 8.38
C MET A 295 9.26 0.23 7.49
N ILE A 296 9.12 0.43 6.17
CA ILE A 296 10.27 0.37 5.25
C ILE A 296 11.28 1.45 5.61
N ARG A 297 10.84 2.70 5.84
CA ARG A 297 11.71 3.79 6.25
C ARG A 297 12.49 3.44 7.53
N GLN A 298 11.83 2.85 8.52
CA GLN A 298 12.46 2.42 9.77
C GLN A 298 13.58 1.40 9.52
N HIS A 299 13.33 0.37 8.72
CA HIS A 299 14.34 -0.68 8.46
C HIS A 299 15.47 -0.19 7.55
N LEU A 300 15.22 0.78 6.67
CA LEU A 300 16.29 1.46 5.94
C LEU A 300 17.14 2.35 6.84
N CYS A 301 16.54 3.02 7.84
CA CYS A 301 17.31 3.70 8.89
C CYS A 301 18.15 2.70 9.68
N GLN A 302 17.60 1.53 10.05
CA GLN A 302 18.34 0.46 10.71
C GLN A 302 19.54 0.00 9.87
N TYR A 303 19.35 -0.23 8.57
CA TYR A 303 20.44 -0.53 7.64
C TYR A 303 21.56 0.53 7.69
N THR A 304 21.20 1.82 7.63
CA THR A 304 22.22 2.89 7.69
C THR A 304 22.91 2.98 9.05
N GLN A 305 22.21 2.70 10.14
CA GLN A 305 22.81 2.65 11.48
C GLN A 305 23.82 1.51 11.58
N LEU A 306 23.42 0.30 11.17
CA LEU A 306 24.31 -0.86 11.15
C LEU A 306 25.56 -0.59 10.30
N ARG A 307 25.41 0.08 9.16
CA ARG A 307 26.54 0.50 8.32
C ARG A 307 27.52 1.41 9.07
N HIS A 308 27.04 2.48 9.71
CA HIS A 308 27.90 3.39 10.46
C HIS A 308 28.60 2.70 11.64
N GLU A 309 27.87 1.88 12.40
CA GLU A 309 28.45 1.13 13.52
C GLU A 309 29.52 0.14 13.05
N THR A 310 29.27 -0.60 11.96
CA THR A 310 30.23 -1.52 11.37
C THR A 310 31.50 -0.81 10.89
N ASP A 311 31.36 0.32 10.19
CA ASP A 311 32.51 1.10 9.72
C ASP A 311 33.37 1.59 10.92
N MET A 312 32.74 1.99 12.04
CA MET A 312 33.44 2.33 13.27
C MET A 312 34.18 1.14 13.91
N PHE A 313 33.53 -0.03 13.99
CA PHE A 313 34.18 -1.24 14.52
C PHE A 313 35.35 -1.66 13.64
N ASN A 314 35.20 -1.59 12.31
CA ASN A 314 36.26 -1.92 11.38
C ASN A 314 37.44 -0.96 11.50
N GLN A 315 37.19 0.34 11.71
CA GLN A 315 38.26 1.30 11.96
C GLN A 315 39.06 0.99 13.24
N SER A 316 38.44 0.40 14.26
CA SER A 316 39.13 0.08 15.52
C SER A 316 40.09 -1.12 15.43
N THR A 317 40.00 -1.97 14.40
CA THR A 317 40.82 -3.20 14.29
C THR A 317 42.30 -2.92 14.04
N VAL A 318 42.66 -1.71 13.57
CA VAL A 318 44.05 -1.32 13.32
C VAL A 318 44.73 -0.73 14.57
N GLU A 319 44.00 -0.40 15.64
CA GLU A 319 44.59 0.16 16.85
C GLU A 319 45.66 -0.74 17.50
N PRO A 320 45.49 -2.08 17.59
CA PRO A 320 46.54 -2.97 18.08
C PRO A 320 47.78 -3.01 17.16
N VAL A 321 47.59 -2.87 15.85
CA VAL A 321 48.69 -2.80 14.87
C VAL A 321 49.52 -1.55 15.13
N ASP A 322 48.86 -0.40 15.24
CA ASP A 322 49.51 0.88 15.56
C ASP A 322 50.29 0.82 16.89
N GLN A 323 49.76 0.10 17.89
CA GLN A 323 50.44 -0.06 19.18
C GLN A 323 51.73 -0.88 19.06
N LEU A 324 51.77 -1.93 18.24
CA LEU A 324 52.99 -2.72 18.02
C LEU A 324 53.97 -2.02 17.10
N LEU A 325 53.50 -1.33 16.06
CA LEU A 325 54.36 -0.55 15.17
C LEU A 325 55.17 0.51 15.92
N ARG A 326 54.59 1.16 16.94
CA ARG A 326 55.31 2.11 17.82
C ARG A 326 56.38 1.46 18.69
N LYS A 327 56.33 0.13 18.87
CA LYS A 327 57.30 -0.65 19.67
C LYS A 327 58.41 -1.27 18.83
N VAL A 328 58.36 -1.16 17.50
CA VAL A 328 59.39 -1.68 16.60
C VAL A 328 60.70 -0.96 16.88
N ASP A 329 61.74 -1.72 17.22
CA ASP A 329 63.07 -1.20 17.57
C ASP A 329 64.16 -1.96 16.80
N PRO A 330 64.68 -1.38 15.70
CA PRO A 330 65.70 -2.02 14.87
C PRO A 330 66.98 -2.37 15.61
N ALA A 331 67.33 -1.63 16.68
CA ALA A 331 68.54 -1.90 17.44
C ALA A 331 68.39 -3.14 18.32
N LYS A 332 67.23 -3.30 18.96
CA LYS A 332 66.90 -4.49 19.75
C LYS A 332 66.74 -5.73 18.87
N ASP A 333 66.09 -5.61 17.73
CA ASP A 333 65.93 -6.73 16.79
C ASP A 333 67.28 -7.21 16.27
N ARG A 334 68.18 -6.28 15.90
CA ARG A 334 69.57 -6.62 15.54
C ARG A 334 70.30 -7.31 16.69
N GLU A 335 70.16 -6.80 17.92
CA GLU A 335 70.82 -7.39 19.09
C GLU A 335 70.33 -8.82 19.34
N LEU A 336 69.02 -9.06 19.27
CA LEU A 336 68.40 -10.37 19.40
C LEU A 336 69.00 -11.36 18.38
N TRP A 337 69.00 -10.97 17.10
CA TRP A 337 69.49 -11.83 16.03
C TRP A 337 70.98 -12.14 16.16
N VAL A 338 71.84 -11.13 16.40
CA VAL A 338 73.28 -11.34 16.59
C VAL A 338 73.56 -12.22 17.81
N ARG A 339 72.80 -12.09 18.89
CA ARG A 339 72.99 -12.90 20.10
C ARG A 339 72.80 -14.39 19.82
N GLU A 340 71.83 -14.74 18.99
CA GLU A 340 71.51 -16.11 18.61
C GLU A 340 72.44 -16.66 17.52
N HIS A 341 72.92 -15.82 16.60
CA HIS A 341 73.63 -16.25 15.39
C HIS A 341 75.13 -15.87 15.34
N LYS A 342 75.69 -15.23 16.37
CA LYS A 342 77.12 -14.87 16.38
C LYS A 342 78.03 -16.08 16.19
N THR A 343 79.05 -15.93 15.34
CA THR A 343 80.04 -16.98 15.04
C THR A 343 81.36 -16.80 15.80
N GLY A 344 81.51 -15.67 16.49
CA GLY A 344 82.70 -15.32 17.26
C GLY A 344 82.73 -13.82 17.55
N ASN A 345 83.41 -13.43 18.61
CA ASN A 345 83.62 -12.03 19.00
C ASN A 345 85.09 -11.61 18.96
N ILE A 346 85.99 -12.53 18.59
CA ILE A 346 87.42 -12.29 18.43
C ILE A 346 87.70 -11.95 16.97
N ARG A 347 88.42 -10.85 16.75
CA ARG A 347 88.86 -10.47 15.39
C ARG A 347 90.13 -11.24 15.01
N PRO A 348 90.31 -11.59 13.72
CA PRO A 348 91.56 -12.15 13.24
C PRO A 348 92.78 -11.26 13.57
N VAL A 349 93.94 -11.87 13.77
CA VAL A 349 95.24 -11.22 13.98
C VAL A 349 96.26 -11.73 12.97
N ASP A 350 97.35 -10.99 12.79
CA ASP A 350 98.42 -11.35 11.86
C ASP A 350 99.20 -12.60 12.35
N MET A 351 99.76 -13.36 11.40
CA MET A 351 100.63 -14.50 11.71
C MET A 351 102.03 -14.02 12.13
N GLU A 352 102.58 -14.66 13.16
CA GLU A 352 103.97 -14.44 13.59
C GLU A 352 104.97 -15.15 12.64
N ILE A 353 106.17 -14.59 12.51
CA ILE A 353 107.26 -15.08 11.64
C ILE A 353 108.17 -16.06 12.40
#